data_AF-A0A7X7JJZ8-F1
#
_entry.id   AF-A0A7X7JJZ8-F1
#
_cell.length_a   1.000
_cell.length_b   1.000
_cell.length_c   1.000
_cell.angle_alpha   90.00
_cell.angle_beta   90.00
_cell.angle_gamma   90.00
#
_symmetry.space_group_name_H-M   'P 1'
#
loop_
_entity.id
_entity.type
_entity.pdbx_description
1 polymer ?
#
loop_
_entity_poly.entity_id
_entity_poly.type
_entity_poly.pdbx_seq_one_letter_code
_entity_poly.pdbx_strand_id
1 'polypeptide(L)'
;MYRIVSARTGLIVSTLFVCVGIASSCTVDTDGLVFEDVDSSGGLGGDTGQSHFGGLGGDGGDGGAMSVGCEHGAMDCDGKQVEICAGGEWYPAGEACEFVCVAGLCVGSCDPGSTRCLGNTTQQTCSAEGMWGADEECEFACVDGACGGECKPGAMGCDDAMPQRCDDQGAWVDERDTPCPTTCNDGKCDTCETPGETQCSSDTEEQTCGDELEWGSPETCEYVCFGGGCTGVCTPGSARCDSTTHRQICGANGEWGPATACGDQACVGGECVGVCAPGAKRCNNGRVQLCNGEGQWENAETCSGEKPVCVSSGSSAYCAVCQPGAKRCDYKHPEICSSNGGGWKRETDPCAFACYRGTCITAKDTGVCKVDRDAGGCNSTTEAWACVSGAPHVGNCTKGQTCEDGSCGGKSTGTGTGGRFTL
;
A
#
# COMPACT_ATOMS: atom_id res chain seq x y z
N MET A 1 -3.68 60.78 23.05
CA MET A 1 -4.05 60.65 24.48
C MET A 1 -3.61 59.29 24.96
N TYR A 2 -2.69 59.27 25.91
CA TYR A 2 -2.24 58.07 26.61
C TYR A 2 -3.37 57.49 27.47
N ARG A 3 -3.50 56.16 27.50
CA ARG A 3 -3.55 55.38 28.75
C ARG A 3 -3.04 53.97 28.51
N ILE A 4 -1.85 53.73 29.05
CA ILE A 4 -1.30 52.42 29.40
C ILE A 4 -1.98 51.99 30.70
N VAL A 5 -2.44 50.74 30.77
CA VAL A 5 -2.49 49.98 32.02
C VAL A 5 -1.71 48.69 31.78
N SER A 6 -0.70 48.51 32.63
CA SER A 6 0.28 47.43 32.65
C SER A 6 -0.18 46.32 33.60
N ALA A 7 0.06 45.06 33.26
CA ALA A 7 0.90 44.15 34.07
C ALA A 7 0.95 42.71 33.50
N ARG A 8 2.18 42.27 33.20
CA ARG A 8 2.83 40.95 33.49
C ARG A 8 2.14 39.65 33.04
N THR A 9 2.78 38.61 32.52
CA THR A 9 4.11 38.28 31.95
C THR A 9 3.86 36.89 31.31
N GLY A 10 4.26 36.64 30.08
CA GLY A 10 4.12 35.32 29.46
C GLY A 10 4.65 35.31 28.05
N LEU A 11 5.90 34.89 27.91
CA LEU A 11 6.72 35.01 26.72
C LEU A 11 6.54 33.75 25.87
N ILE A 12 5.76 33.81 24.78
CA ILE A 12 5.82 32.83 23.67
C ILE A 12 5.64 33.58 22.35
N VAL A 13 6.66 33.49 21.50
CA VAL A 13 6.74 34.06 20.16
C VAL A 13 5.70 33.39 19.26
N SER A 14 4.80 34.19 18.73
CA SER A 14 3.80 33.77 17.74
C SER A 14 4.32 34.13 16.35
N THR A 15 4.68 33.12 15.56
CA THR A 15 4.77 33.23 14.10
C THR A 15 3.62 32.48 13.48
N LEU A 16 2.71 33.27 12.93
CA LEU A 16 1.61 32.92 12.07
C LEU A 16 2.13 32.14 10.85
N PHE A 17 1.80 30.85 10.72
CA PHE A 17 1.87 30.13 9.46
C PHE A 17 0.45 29.80 9.00
N VAL A 18 0.10 30.36 7.86
CA VAL A 18 -1.11 30.06 7.10
C VAL A 18 -1.01 28.62 6.61
N CYS A 19 -1.88 27.76 7.11
CA CYS A 19 -2.05 26.41 6.58
C CYS A 19 -2.71 26.48 5.19
N VAL A 20 -1.92 26.24 4.16
CA VAL A 20 -2.40 25.63 2.91
C VAL A 20 -1.75 24.25 2.88
N GLY A 21 -2.58 23.21 2.97
CA GLY A 21 -2.13 21.83 2.97
C GLY A 21 -1.40 21.47 1.68
N ILE A 22 -0.48 20.52 1.75
CA ILE A 22 -0.59 19.13 1.27
C ILE A 22 0.60 18.37 1.91
N ALA A 23 0.33 17.12 2.30
CA ALA A 23 1.21 16.05 2.77
C ALA A 23 2.73 16.27 2.73
N SER A 24 3.34 16.14 3.91
CA SER A 24 4.74 15.81 4.10
C SER A 24 4.93 14.31 3.82
N SER A 25 5.64 13.93 2.76
CA SER A 25 6.31 12.63 2.70
C SER A 25 7.77 12.84 3.09
N CYS A 26 8.19 12.10 4.11
CA CYS A 26 9.57 12.04 4.56
C CYS A 26 10.28 11.01 3.67
N THR A 27 11.20 11.45 2.80
CA THR A 27 12.11 10.53 2.11
C THR A 27 13.28 10.20 3.03
N VAL A 28 13.50 8.92 3.33
CA VAL A 28 14.75 8.44 3.93
C VAL A 28 15.83 8.45 2.85
N ASP A 29 16.92 9.17 3.15
CA ASP A 29 18.14 9.26 2.37
C ASP A 29 18.95 7.95 2.53
N THR A 30 19.29 7.30 1.42
CA THR A 30 20.13 6.07 1.38
C THR A 30 21.48 6.32 0.72
N ASP A 31 21.99 7.56 0.69
CA ASP A 31 23.35 7.83 0.25
C ASP A 31 24.35 7.26 1.30
N GLY A 32 24.72 5.97 1.18
CA GLY A 32 25.84 5.42 1.97
C GLY A 32 26.10 3.92 2.02
N LEU A 33 25.20 3.01 1.60
CA LEU A 33 25.47 1.56 1.72
C LEU A 33 26.29 1.04 0.53
N VAL A 34 27.61 1.05 0.70
CA VAL A 34 28.58 0.37 -0.18
C VAL A 34 28.79 -1.05 0.33
N PHE A 35 28.47 -2.03 -0.52
CA PHE A 35 28.82 -3.44 -0.30
C PHE A 35 30.24 -3.61 -0.84
N GLU A 36 31.25 -3.61 0.02
CA GLU A 36 32.61 -4.06 -0.34
C GLU A 36 32.75 -5.53 0.06
N ASP A 37 32.70 -6.43 -0.94
CA ASP A 37 33.17 -7.81 -0.80
C ASP A 37 34.70 -7.79 -0.61
N VAL A 38 35.16 -8.16 0.59
CA VAL A 38 36.57 -8.44 0.90
C VAL A 38 36.82 -9.94 0.82
N ASP A 39 37.89 -10.29 0.10
CA ASP A 39 38.37 -11.63 -0.23
C ASP A 39 38.27 -12.71 0.86
N SER A 40 37.92 -13.93 0.44
CA SER A 40 38.51 -15.14 1.00
C SER A 40 38.79 -16.17 -0.08
N SER A 41 40.08 -16.39 -0.33
CA SER A 41 40.61 -17.46 -1.17
C SER A 41 41.30 -18.51 -0.29
N GLY A 42 41.05 -19.78 -0.61
CA GLY A 42 41.74 -20.98 -0.12
C GLY A 42 40.72 -22.10 0.15
N GLY A 43 40.81 -23.32 -0.39
CA GLY A 43 41.73 -23.99 -1.29
C GLY A 43 41.30 -25.46 -1.41
N LEU A 44 41.28 -25.98 -2.63
CA LEU A 44 41.36 -27.37 -3.14
C LEU A 44 41.08 -28.60 -2.24
N GLY A 45 40.25 -29.55 -2.74
CA GLY A 45 40.50 -31.00 -2.56
C GLY A 45 39.32 -31.99 -2.71
N GLY A 46 39.22 -32.65 -3.89
CA GLY A 46 39.07 -34.12 -4.03
C GLY A 46 37.71 -34.82 -3.86
N ASP A 47 37.22 -35.45 -4.95
CA ASP A 47 36.13 -36.44 -4.97
C ASP A 47 36.50 -37.78 -4.31
N THR A 48 35.53 -38.46 -3.68
CA THR A 48 35.12 -39.89 -3.89
C THR A 48 34.18 -40.37 -2.76
N GLY A 49 33.24 -41.26 -3.10
CA GLY A 49 32.10 -41.63 -2.25
C GLY A 49 32.23 -42.88 -1.39
N GLN A 50 31.04 -43.33 -0.96
CA GLN A 50 30.62 -44.62 -0.36
C GLN A 50 30.64 -44.81 1.18
N SER A 51 29.41 -44.88 1.71
CA SER A 51 28.78 -45.90 2.56
C SER A 51 29.37 -46.35 3.91
N HIS A 52 28.47 -46.27 4.91
CA HIS A 52 28.10 -47.28 5.93
C HIS A 52 28.84 -47.39 7.29
N PHE A 53 27.98 -47.43 8.33
CA PHE A 53 28.10 -47.92 9.73
C PHE A 53 28.76 -47.06 10.82
N GLY A 54 27.93 -46.68 11.81
CA GLY A 54 28.10 -47.14 13.21
C GLY A 54 28.65 -46.17 14.27
N GLY A 55 27.75 -45.64 15.10
CA GLY A 55 27.80 -45.84 16.56
C GLY A 55 28.72 -45.00 17.48
N LEU A 56 28.04 -44.25 18.37
CA LEU A 56 28.31 -43.97 19.79
C LEU A 56 29.34 -42.92 20.24
N GLY A 57 28.83 -42.02 21.11
CA GLY A 57 29.57 -41.28 22.14
C GLY A 57 30.25 -40.01 21.62
N GLY A 58 30.16 -38.84 22.23
CA GLY A 58 29.62 -38.40 23.51
C GLY A 58 30.09 -36.96 23.69
N ASP A 59 29.32 -36.20 24.47
CA ASP A 59 29.69 -35.01 25.23
C ASP A 59 30.30 -33.78 24.52
N GLY A 60 29.56 -32.67 24.69
CA GLY A 60 30.15 -31.47 25.29
C GLY A 60 30.95 -30.59 24.36
N GLY A 61 30.25 -29.69 23.68
CA GLY A 61 30.85 -28.54 23.00
C GLY A 61 29.84 -27.40 22.94
N ASP A 62 29.67 -26.69 24.06
CA ASP A 62 29.17 -25.33 24.05
C ASP A 62 30.04 -24.50 23.10
N GLY A 63 29.45 -24.18 21.96
CA GLY A 63 30.01 -23.34 20.92
C GLY A 63 28.87 -22.73 20.12
N GLY A 64 27.84 -22.25 20.83
CA GLY A 64 26.83 -21.37 20.26
C GLY A 64 27.56 -20.13 19.77
N ALA A 65 27.85 -20.09 18.47
CA ALA A 65 28.16 -18.85 17.78
C ALA A 65 26.92 -17.97 17.93
N MET A 66 26.93 -17.12 18.96
CA MET A 66 26.03 -16.00 19.09
C MET A 66 26.44 -15.02 17.98
N SER A 67 26.07 -15.28 16.73
CA SER A 67 26.06 -14.24 15.71
C SER A 67 24.90 -13.32 16.05
N VAL A 68 25.16 -12.31 16.90
CA VAL A 68 24.26 -11.17 17.16
C VAL A 68 24.26 -10.23 15.95
N GLY A 69 24.31 -10.81 14.75
CA GLY A 69 24.44 -10.09 13.50
C GLY A 69 23.79 -10.89 12.40
N CYS A 70 23.02 -10.18 11.58
CA CYS A 70 22.30 -10.71 10.44
C CYS A 70 23.25 -10.95 9.25
N GLU A 71 22.83 -11.80 8.31
CA GLU A 71 23.57 -11.98 7.05
C GLU A 71 23.39 -10.77 6.14
N HIS A 72 24.48 -10.31 5.52
CA HIS A 72 24.47 -9.12 4.69
C HIS A 72 23.45 -9.25 3.54
N GLY A 73 22.54 -8.29 3.42
CA GLY A 73 21.45 -8.30 2.45
C GLY A 73 20.23 -9.15 2.84
N ALA A 74 20.21 -9.78 4.02
CA ALA A 74 19.00 -10.38 4.57
C ALA A 74 17.93 -9.30 4.76
N MET A 75 16.67 -9.67 4.53
CA MET A 75 15.52 -8.81 4.77
C MET A 75 14.66 -9.43 5.88
N ASP A 76 14.15 -8.59 6.76
CA ASP A 76 13.26 -8.98 7.86
C ASP A 76 12.28 -7.86 8.17
N CYS A 77 11.43 -8.05 9.18
CA CYS A 77 10.39 -7.11 9.57
C CYS A 77 10.52 -6.69 11.03
N ASP A 78 10.53 -5.38 11.29
CA ASP A 78 10.22 -4.80 12.59
C ASP A 78 8.80 -4.22 12.58
N GLY A 79 7.83 -5.02 13.02
CA GLY A 79 6.41 -4.69 12.90
C GLY A 79 5.98 -4.57 11.43
N LYS A 80 5.54 -3.38 11.00
CA LYS A 80 5.21 -3.10 9.59
C LYS A 80 6.41 -2.57 8.79
N GLN A 81 7.55 -2.30 9.42
CA GLN A 81 8.73 -1.76 8.75
C GLN A 81 9.55 -2.91 8.16
N VAL A 82 9.81 -2.85 6.85
CA VAL A 82 10.83 -3.72 6.23
C VAL A 82 12.20 -3.24 6.68
N GLU A 83 13.06 -4.16 7.09
CA GLU A 83 14.46 -3.89 7.44
C GLU A 83 15.40 -4.70 6.53
N ILE A 84 16.57 -4.13 6.25
CA ILE A 84 17.66 -4.79 5.51
C ILE A 84 18.92 -4.84 6.38
N CYS A 85 19.59 -5.99 6.35
CA CYS A 85 20.85 -6.16 7.06
C CYS A 85 22.03 -5.60 6.27
N ALA A 86 22.78 -4.66 6.86
CA ALA A 86 24.05 -4.20 6.33
C ALA A 86 25.10 -4.17 7.45
N GLY A 87 26.29 -4.72 7.20
CA GLY A 87 27.37 -4.73 8.19
C GLY A 87 27.07 -5.49 9.49
N GLY A 88 26.09 -6.42 9.47
CA GLY A 88 25.64 -7.17 10.64
C GLY A 88 24.59 -6.44 11.49
N GLU A 89 24.09 -5.29 11.04
CA GLU A 89 23.08 -4.48 11.72
C GLU A 89 21.86 -4.25 10.80
N TRP A 90 20.66 -4.15 11.39
CA TRP A 90 19.40 -3.95 10.66
C TRP A 90 19.11 -2.46 10.45
N TYR A 91 18.69 -2.10 9.24
CA TYR A 91 18.31 -0.73 8.89
C TYR A 91 16.92 -0.69 8.22
N PRO A 92 16.08 0.31 8.51
CA PRO A 92 14.80 0.49 7.83
C PRO A 92 14.97 0.66 6.31
N ALA A 93 14.23 -0.13 5.55
CA ALA A 93 14.18 -0.06 4.09
C ALA A 93 12.80 0.41 3.62
N GLY A 94 12.73 1.65 3.10
CA GLY A 94 11.50 2.21 2.54
C GLY A 94 10.46 2.64 3.59
N GLU A 95 9.25 2.92 3.12
CA GLU A 95 8.10 3.22 3.99
C GLU A 95 7.53 1.93 4.60
N ALA A 96 6.92 2.06 5.79
CA ALA A 96 6.25 0.95 6.44
C ALA A 96 5.14 0.38 5.54
N CYS A 97 4.98 -0.94 5.57
CA CYS A 97 3.94 -1.64 4.83
C CYS A 97 2.56 -1.13 5.24
N GLU A 98 1.65 -1.00 4.27
CA GLU A 98 0.28 -0.57 4.51
C GLU A 98 -0.44 -1.56 5.43
N PHE A 99 -0.31 -2.86 5.16
CA PHE A 99 -1.00 -3.92 5.89
C PHE A 99 -0.05 -4.74 6.78
N VAL A 100 0.73 -5.67 6.20
CA VAL A 100 1.61 -6.57 6.97
C VAL A 100 2.98 -6.67 6.31
N CYS A 101 4.03 -6.71 7.13
CA CYS A 101 5.36 -7.12 6.70
C CYS A 101 5.58 -8.58 7.09
N VAL A 102 5.89 -9.44 6.13
CA VAL A 102 6.26 -10.84 6.38
C VAL A 102 7.56 -11.14 5.65
N ALA A 103 8.58 -11.57 6.40
CA ALA A 103 9.89 -11.96 5.86
C ALA A 103 10.53 -10.89 4.95
N GLY A 104 10.47 -9.63 5.38
CA GLY A 104 11.03 -8.50 4.64
C GLY A 104 10.24 -8.05 3.41
N LEU A 105 8.97 -8.47 3.27
CA LEU A 105 8.10 -8.11 2.16
C LEU A 105 6.77 -7.55 2.65
N CYS A 106 6.30 -6.47 2.01
CA CYS A 106 4.95 -5.96 2.24
C CYS A 106 3.91 -6.83 1.52
N VAL A 107 3.01 -7.41 2.30
CA VAL A 107 1.93 -8.30 1.85
C VAL A 107 0.63 -7.95 2.55
N GLY A 108 -0.46 -8.59 2.11
CA GLY A 108 -1.80 -8.39 2.66
C GLY A 108 -2.64 -7.36 1.90
N SER A 109 -3.93 -7.37 2.19
CA SER A 109 -4.97 -6.48 1.64
C SER A 109 -5.86 -5.87 2.74
N CYS A 110 -5.55 -6.13 4.01
CA CYS A 110 -6.27 -5.59 5.16
C CYS A 110 -5.38 -5.52 6.40
N ASP A 111 -5.74 -4.64 7.34
CA ASP A 111 -5.07 -4.53 8.63
C ASP A 111 -5.41 -5.75 9.51
N PRO A 112 -4.42 -6.47 10.06
CA PRO A 112 -4.68 -7.61 10.94
C PRO A 112 -5.66 -7.31 12.06
N GLY A 113 -6.67 -8.17 12.22
CA GLY A 113 -7.73 -8.00 13.21
C GLY A 113 -8.79 -6.96 12.85
N SER A 114 -8.66 -6.23 11.74
CA SER A 114 -9.77 -5.45 11.20
C SER A 114 -10.92 -6.35 10.76
N THR A 115 -12.14 -5.83 10.83
CA THR A 115 -13.35 -6.58 10.52
C THR A 115 -14.22 -5.83 9.53
N ARG A 116 -14.96 -6.57 8.71
CA ARG A 116 -15.91 -5.99 7.74
C ARG A 116 -17.17 -6.83 7.62
N CYS A 117 -18.28 -6.18 7.29
CA CYS A 117 -19.52 -6.85 6.94
C CYS A 117 -19.58 -7.08 5.43
N LEU A 118 -19.88 -8.32 5.02
CA LEU A 118 -20.20 -8.66 3.62
C LEU A 118 -21.72 -8.60 3.36
N GLY A 119 -22.51 -8.69 4.43
CA GLY A 119 -23.96 -8.56 4.44
C GLY A 119 -24.46 -8.29 5.84
N ASN A 120 -25.78 -8.28 6.03
CA ASN A 120 -26.40 -7.90 7.30
C ASN A 120 -26.17 -8.92 8.43
N THR A 121 -25.69 -10.13 8.11
CA THR A 121 -25.44 -11.20 9.08
C THR A 121 -24.11 -11.92 8.86
N THR A 122 -23.24 -11.40 7.99
CA THR A 122 -21.97 -12.06 7.63
C THR A 122 -20.80 -11.10 7.79
N GLN A 123 -19.86 -11.49 8.62
CA GLN A 123 -18.63 -10.77 8.93
C GLN A 123 -17.42 -11.49 8.33
N GLN A 124 -16.36 -10.76 8.01
CA GLN A 124 -15.02 -11.30 7.84
C GLN A 124 -14.04 -10.60 8.78
N THR A 125 -13.09 -11.37 9.27
CA THR A 125 -11.97 -10.87 10.07
C THR A 125 -10.67 -11.01 9.29
N CYS A 126 -9.86 -9.96 9.27
CA CYS A 126 -8.55 -9.97 8.65
C CYS A 126 -7.56 -10.79 9.48
N SER A 127 -6.90 -11.77 8.85
CA SER A 127 -5.90 -12.63 9.51
C SER A 127 -4.62 -11.87 9.86
N ALA A 128 -3.74 -12.50 10.65
CA ALA A 128 -2.44 -11.94 11.00
C ALA A 128 -1.54 -11.72 9.77
N GLU A 129 -1.76 -12.49 8.71
CA GLU A 129 -1.06 -12.39 7.43
C GLU A 129 -1.65 -11.31 6.50
N GLY A 130 -2.64 -10.54 6.98
CA GLY A 130 -3.25 -9.45 6.23
C GLY A 130 -4.20 -9.94 5.14
N MET A 131 -4.80 -11.12 5.29
CA MET A 131 -5.75 -11.68 4.33
C MET A 131 -7.13 -11.79 4.97
N TRP A 132 -8.18 -11.41 4.26
CA TRP A 132 -9.55 -11.61 4.73
C TRP A 132 -9.82 -13.11 4.95
N GLY A 133 -10.25 -13.44 6.16
CA GLY A 133 -10.56 -14.80 6.58
C GLY A 133 -11.85 -15.34 5.95
N ALA A 134 -12.23 -16.55 6.37
CA ALA A 134 -13.51 -17.14 6.00
C ALA A 134 -14.68 -16.33 6.57
N ASP A 135 -15.84 -16.48 5.93
CA ASP A 135 -17.08 -15.85 6.33
C ASP A 135 -17.53 -16.37 7.70
N GLU A 136 -17.84 -15.45 8.62
CA GLU A 136 -18.39 -15.70 9.94
C GLU A 136 -19.85 -15.26 9.97
N GLU A 137 -20.77 -16.18 10.30
CA GLU A 137 -22.19 -15.86 10.46
C GLU A 137 -22.44 -15.28 11.86
N CYS A 138 -22.94 -14.04 11.89
CA CYS A 138 -23.34 -13.38 13.13
C CYS A 138 -24.61 -14.01 13.70
N GLU A 139 -24.68 -14.09 15.03
CA GLU A 139 -25.88 -14.57 15.73
C GLU A 139 -27.10 -13.68 15.46
N PHE A 140 -26.89 -12.35 15.40
CA PHE A 140 -27.93 -11.34 15.20
C PHE A 140 -27.69 -10.55 13.92
N ALA A 141 -26.87 -9.51 13.97
CA ALA A 141 -26.55 -8.66 12.84
C ALA A 141 -25.04 -8.38 12.74
N CYS A 142 -24.60 -7.95 11.56
CA CYS A 142 -23.28 -7.38 11.35
C CYS A 142 -23.41 -5.86 11.32
N VAL A 143 -22.95 -5.21 12.38
CA VAL A 143 -23.12 -3.78 12.65
C VAL A 143 -21.74 -3.13 12.72
N ASP A 144 -21.53 -2.06 11.95
CA ASP A 144 -20.25 -1.32 11.93
C ASP A 144 -19.01 -2.19 11.70
N GLY A 145 -19.15 -3.25 10.90
CA GLY A 145 -18.05 -4.19 10.61
C GLY A 145 -17.89 -5.33 11.62
N ALA A 146 -18.73 -5.42 12.66
CA ALA A 146 -18.64 -6.45 13.69
C ALA A 146 -19.96 -7.17 13.98
N CYS A 147 -19.90 -8.44 14.41
CA CYS A 147 -21.09 -9.13 14.90
C CYS A 147 -21.63 -8.47 16.18
N GLY A 148 -22.89 -8.07 16.15
CA GLY A 148 -23.59 -7.34 17.21
C GLY A 148 -25.10 -7.33 16.98
N GLY A 149 -25.80 -6.39 17.63
CA GLY A 149 -27.26 -6.30 17.59
C GLY A 149 -27.96 -7.20 18.61
N GLU A 150 -29.27 -7.02 18.72
CA GLU A 150 -30.17 -7.69 19.67
C GLU A 150 -31.09 -8.71 18.97
N CYS A 151 -31.25 -8.59 17.65
CA CYS A 151 -32.13 -9.43 16.85
C CYS A 151 -31.59 -9.67 15.45
N LYS A 152 -32.12 -10.69 14.77
CA LYS A 152 -31.79 -10.97 13.37
C LYS A 152 -32.59 -10.04 12.45
N PRO A 153 -31.96 -9.35 11.48
CA PRO A 153 -32.65 -8.49 10.53
C PRO A 153 -33.87 -9.17 9.89
N GLY A 154 -34.99 -8.47 9.84
CA GLY A 154 -36.28 -8.97 9.35
C GLY A 154 -37.09 -9.79 10.36
N ALA A 155 -36.51 -10.18 11.50
CA ALA A 155 -37.28 -10.88 12.53
C ALA A 155 -38.46 -10.02 13.02
N MET A 156 -39.58 -10.68 13.29
CA MET A 156 -40.79 -10.07 13.84
C MET A 156 -40.94 -10.46 15.31
N GLY A 157 -41.33 -9.51 16.14
CA GLY A 157 -41.40 -9.67 17.59
C GLY A 157 -42.39 -8.71 18.23
N CYS A 158 -42.57 -8.82 19.53
CA CYS A 158 -43.45 -7.94 20.29
C CYS A 158 -42.72 -7.41 21.52
N ASP A 159 -42.80 -6.10 21.76
CA ASP A 159 -42.52 -5.50 23.06
C ASP A 159 -43.86 -5.18 23.74
N ASP A 160 -44.24 -5.99 24.73
CA ASP A 160 -45.60 -6.07 25.26
C ASP A 160 -46.66 -6.21 24.14
N ALA A 161 -47.47 -5.17 23.93
CA ALA A 161 -48.49 -5.12 22.88
C ALA A 161 -48.01 -4.41 21.61
N MET A 162 -46.77 -3.92 21.57
CA MET A 162 -46.22 -3.21 20.41
C MET A 162 -45.58 -4.20 19.44
N PRO A 163 -46.09 -4.30 18.20
CA PRO A 163 -45.42 -5.07 17.15
C PRO A 163 -44.10 -4.41 16.75
N GLN A 164 -43.04 -5.21 16.68
CA GLN A 164 -41.72 -4.75 16.30
C GLN A 164 -41.13 -5.63 15.19
N ARG A 165 -40.31 -5.00 14.37
CA ARG A 165 -39.44 -5.65 13.39
C ARG A 165 -37.98 -5.36 13.74
N CYS A 166 -37.11 -6.32 13.50
CA CYS A 166 -35.68 -6.11 13.59
C CYS A 166 -35.14 -5.45 12.31
N ASP A 167 -34.47 -4.31 12.45
CA ASP A 167 -33.79 -3.63 11.35
C ASP A 167 -32.44 -4.28 11.00
N ASP A 168 -31.77 -3.74 9.98
CA ASP A 168 -30.47 -4.22 9.50
C ASP A 168 -29.31 -3.96 10.46
N GLN A 169 -29.49 -3.07 11.44
CA GLN A 169 -28.54 -2.83 12.52
C GLN A 169 -28.78 -3.79 13.69
N GLY A 170 -29.69 -4.74 13.55
CA GLY A 170 -30.05 -5.68 14.60
C GLY A 170 -30.79 -5.03 15.76
N ALA A 171 -31.48 -3.91 15.52
CA ALA A 171 -32.30 -3.21 16.53
C ALA A 171 -33.79 -3.40 16.25
N TRP A 172 -34.58 -3.55 17.31
CA TRP A 172 -36.04 -3.59 17.20
C TRP A 172 -36.60 -2.19 16.91
N VAL A 173 -37.41 -2.09 15.87
CA VAL A 173 -38.16 -0.88 15.48
C VAL A 173 -39.65 -1.18 15.49
N ASP A 174 -40.46 -0.21 15.94
CA ASP A 174 -41.91 -0.37 16.01
C ASP A 174 -42.50 -0.39 14.59
N GLU A 175 -43.34 -1.40 14.30
CA GLU A 175 -44.06 -1.53 13.03
C GLU A 175 -45.29 -0.62 12.95
N ARG A 176 -45.62 0.04 14.07
CA ARG A 176 -46.81 0.87 14.23
C ARG A 176 -46.55 2.01 15.19
N ASP A 177 -47.25 3.12 14.98
CA ASP A 177 -47.22 4.26 15.92
C ASP A 177 -48.00 3.98 17.23
N THR A 178 -48.85 2.96 17.23
CA THR A 178 -49.74 2.62 18.35
C THR A 178 -49.70 1.12 18.66
N PRO A 179 -49.68 0.72 19.95
CA PRO A 179 -49.73 -0.69 20.35
C PRO A 179 -50.99 -1.41 19.85
N CYS A 180 -50.91 -2.74 19.79
CA CYS A 180 -52.07 -3.58 19.52
C CYS A 180 -53.18 -3.35 20.55
N PRO A 181 -54.45 -3.40 20.12
CA PRO A 181 -55.59 -3.20 21.01
C PRO A 181 -55.70 -4.22 22.16
N THR A 182 -55.33 -5.48 21.88
CA THR A 182 -55.49 -6.59 22.82
C THR A 182 -54.18 -7.33 23.04
N THR A 183 -53.69 -8.01 22.01
CA THR A 183 -52.50 -8.87 22.09
C THR A 183 -51.65 -8.69 20.84
N CYS A 184 -50.33 -8.68 21.03
CA CYS A 184 -49.35 -8.83 19.97
C CYS A 184 -48.81 -10.27 20.01
N ASN A 185 -48.79 -10.95 18.86
CA ASN A 185 -48.24 -12.30 18.73
C ASN A 185 -47.36 -12.40 17.48
N ASP A 186 -46.09 -12.77 17.66
CA ASP A 186 -45.07 -12.81 16.59
C ASP A 186 -45.03 -11.54 15.72
N GLY A 187 -45.08 -10.36 16.34
CA GLY A 187 -45.04 -9.07 15.64
C GLY A 187 -46.28 -8.73 14.83
N LYS A 188 -47.45 -9.29 15.15
CA LYS A 188 -48.74 -8.87 14.59
C LYS A 188 -49.81 -8.66 15.64
N CYS A 189 -50.80 -7.84 15.31
CA CYS A 189 -52.01 -7.71 16.11
C CYS A 189 -53.04 -8.77 15.71
N ASP A 190 -53.58 -9.50 16.69
CA ASP A 190 -54.59 -10.54 16.43
C ASP A 190 -55.93 -9.97 15.95
N THR A 191 -56.26 -8.74 16.36
CA THR A 191 -57.53 -8.06 16.05
C THR A 191 -57.30 -6.62 15.64
N CYS A 192 -58.14 -6.11 14.73
CA CYS A 192 -58.21 -4.69 14.39
C CYS A 192 -59.40 -4.00 15.06
N GLU A 193 -59.32 -2.68 15.23
CA GLU A 193 -60.41 -1.87 15.80
C GLU A 193 -61.04 -0.91 14.79
N THR A 194 -60.32 -0.61 13.69
CA THR A 194 -60.76 0.35 12.70
C THR A 194 -60.83 -0.31 11.32
N PRO A 195 -62.01 -0.34 10.67
CA PRO A 195 -62.10 -0.74 9.27
C PRO A 195 -61.17 0.09 8.39
N GLY A 196 -60.46 -0.57 7.48
CA GLY A 196 -59.46 0.05 6.61
C GLY A 196 -58.07 0.24 7.23
N GLU A 197 -57.87 -0.10 8.50
CA GLU A 197 -56.53 -0.20 9.10
C GLU A 197 -55.73 -1.29 8.41
N THR A 198 -54.42 -1.05 8.22
CA THR A 198 -53.51 -2.00 7.59
C THR A 198 -52.46 -2.48 8.57
N GLN A 199 -52.02 -3.73 8.41
CA GLN A 199 -50.85 -4.25 9.10
C GLN A 199 -50.06 -5.21 8.21
N CYS A 200 -48.81 -5.43 8.56
CA CYS A 200 -47.99 -6.45 7.94
C CYS A 200 -48.27 -7.81 8.57
N SER A 201 -48.79 -8.74 7.76
CA SER A 201 -48.96 -10.15 8.13
C SER A 201 -47.66 -10.94 7.99
N SER A 202 -46.77 -10.48 7.12
CA SER A 202 -45.38 -10.92 6.97
C SER A 202 -44.55 -9.78 6.36
N ASP A 203 -43.26 -10.02 6.12
CA ASP A 203 -42.34 -9.05 5.52
C ASP A 203 -42.73 -8.62 4.11
N THR A 204 -43.60 -9.37 3.44
CA THR A 204 -44.00 -9.11 2.07
C THR A 204 -45.51 -9.10 1.89
N GLU A 205 -46.29 -9.19 2.95
CA GLU A 205 -47.74 -9.31 2.84
C GLU A 205 -48.46 -8.33 3.77
N GLU A 206 -49.19 -7.40 3.16
CA GLU A 206 -50.07 -6.46 3.84
C GLU A 206 -51.47 -7.07 3.96
N GLN A 207 -52.16 -6.84 5.08
CA GLN A 207 -53.58 -7.16 5.20
C GLN A 207 -54.36 -5.95 5.70
N THR A 208 -55.58 -5.80 5.18
CA THR A 208 -56.48 -4.70 5.54
C THR A 208 -57.62 -5.23 6.43
N CYS A 209 -57.94 -4.49 7.48
CA CYS A 209 -59.09 -4.76 8.34
C CYS A 209 -60.41 -4.49 7.60
N GLY A 210 -61.30 -5.48 7.55
CA GLY A 210 -62.63 -5.35 6.97
C GLY A 210 -63.63 -4.62 7.89
N ASP A 211 -64.83 -4.35 7.37
CA ASP A 211 -65.93 -3.71 8.11
C ASP A 211 -66.42 -4.54 9.32
N GLU A 212 -66.17 -5.86 9.29
CA GLU A 212 -66.52 -6.80 10.37
C GLU A 212 -65.45 -6.87 11.47
N LEU A 213 -64.41 -6.02 11.40
CA LEU A 213 -63.25 -6.01 12.30
C LEU A 213 -62.43 -7.31 12.25
N GLU A 214 -62.45 -7.95 11.09
CA GLU A 214 -61.65 -9.13 10.78
C GLU A 214 -60.57 -8.78 9.76
N TRP A 215 -59.36 -9.31 9.93
CA TRP A 215 -58.29 -9.14 8.96
C TRP A 215 -58.64 -9.85 7.66
N GLY A 216 -58.55 -9.11 6.55
CA GLY A 216 -58.75 -9.63 5.21
C GLY A 216 -57.66 -10.61 4.77
N SER A 217 -57.81 -11.15 3.56
CA SER A 217 -56.75 -11.96 2.95
C SER A 217 -55.51 -11.09 2.69
N PRO A 218 -54.29 -11.57 3.00
CA PRO A 218 -53.08 -10.80 2.73
C PRO A 218 -52.85 -10.57 1.23
N GLU A 219 -52.36 -9.38 0.90
CA GLU A 219 -51.91 -8.98 -0.43
C GLU A 219 -50.38 -8.88 -0.45
N THR A 220 -49.74 -9.40 -1.50
CA THR A 220 -48.29 -9.40 -1.63
C THR A 220 -47.78 -8.03 -2.08
N CYS A 221 -46.88 -7.43 -1.30
CA CYS A 221 -46.15 -6.22 -1.63
C CYS A 221 -45.09 -6.47 -2.72
N GLU A 222 -44.84 -5.47 -3.56
CA GLU A 222 -43.79 -5.54 -4.60
C GLU A 222 -42.38 -5.67 -3.99
N TYR A 223 -42.14 -5.00 -2.85
CA TYR A 223 -40.84 -4.98 -2.19
C TYR A 223 -40.93 -5.49 -0.75
N VAL A 224 -41.54 -4.70 0.14
CA VAL A 224 -41.65 -5.04 1.56
C VAL A 224 -42.94 -4.48 2.15
N CYS A 225 -43.46 -5.14 3.18
CA CYS A 225 -44.43 -4.55 4.08
C CYS A 225 -43.71 -4.02 5.32
N PHE A 226 -43.76 -2.71 5.53
CA PHE A 226 -43.14 -2.05 6.67
C PHE A 226 -44.01 -0.88 7.13
N GLY A 227 -44.15 -0.70 8.45
CA GLY A 227 -45.01 0.35 8.99
C GLY A 227 -46.50 0.07 8.78
N GLY A 228 -46.86 -1.21 8.67
CA GLY A 228 -48.22 -1.64 8.39
C GLY A 228 -48.70 -1.46 6.94
N GLY A 229 -47.81 -1.18 5.98
CA GLY A 229 -48.20 -1.11 4.58
C GLY A 229 -47.09 -1.44 3.58
N CYS A 230 -47.49 -1.65 2.32
CA CYS A 230 -46.56 -1.91 1.22
C CYS A 230 -45.73 -0.67 0.89
N THR A 231 -44.41 -0.79 1.04
CA THR A 231 -43.45 0.28 0.81
C THR A 231 -42.15 -0.26 0.19
N GLY A 232 -41.15 0.60 0.05
CA GLY A 232 -39.83 0.26 -0.44
C GLY A 232 -39.65 0.43 -1.95
N VAL A 233 -38.41 0.29 -2.37
CA VAL A 233 -37.94 0.39 -3.76
C VAL A 233 -37.00 -0.77 -4.13
N CYS A 234 -36.74 -1.66 -3.18
CA CYS A 234 -35.88 -2.82 -3.34
C CYS A 234 -36.29 -3.95 -2.38
N THR A 235 -35.97 -5.19 -2.75
CA THR A 235 -36.19 -6.35 -1.88
C THR A 235 -35.10 -6.41 -0.81
N PRO A 236 -35.43 -6.54 0.49
CA PRO A 236 -34.44 -6.62 1.57
C PRO A 236 -33.30 -7.62 1.31
N GLY A 237 -32.09 -7.25 1.67
CA GLY A 237 -30.87 -8.06 1.45
C GLY A 237 -30.32 -8.03 0.01
N SER A 238 -31.07 -7.51 -0.97
CA SER A 238 -30.57 -7.32 -2.33
C SER A 238 -29.39 -6.34 -2.34
N ALA A 239 -28.47 -6.51 -3.28
CA ALA A 239 -27.32 -5.62 -3.43
C ALA A 239 -27.26 -4.95 -4.81
N ARG A 240 -26.72 -3.74 -4.84
CA ARG A 240 -26.45 -3.02 -6.09
C ARG A 240 -25.15 -2.22 -6.00
N CYS A 241 -24.64 -1.83 -7.15
CA CYS A 241 -23.55 -0.86 -7.23
C CYS A 241 -24.11 0.55 -7.35
N ASP A 242 -23.73 1.42 -6.43
CA ASP A 242 -23.97 2.87 -6.53
C ASP A 242 -22.94 3.53 -7.46
N SER A 243 -21.70 3.03 -7.42
CA SER A 243 -20.63 3.38 -8.35
C SER A 243 -19.75 2.16 -8.62
N THR A 244 -18.73 2.29 -9.48
CA THR A 244 -17.76 1.21 -9.71
C THR A 244 -16.91 0.87 -8.48
N THR A 245 -16.95 1.69 -7.42
CA THR A 245 -16.17 1.49 -6.19
C THR A 245 -17.02 1.37 -4.93
N HIS A 246 -18.35 1.55 -5.04
CA HIS A 246 -19.24 1.52 -3.87
C HIS A 246 -20.48 0.66 -4.12
N ARG A 247 -20.84 -0.15 -3.11
CA ARG A 247 -21.99 -1.05 -3.08
C ARG A 247 -23.03 -0.55 -2.08
N GLN A 248 -24.30 -0.76 -2.37
CA GLN A 248 -25.42 -0.59 -1.43
C GLN A 248 -26.14 -1.92 -1.20
N ILE A 249 -26.65 -2.11 0.00
CA ILE A 249 -27.52 -3.23 0.40
C ILE A 249 -28.90 -2.66 0.68
N CYS A 250 -29.94 -3.37 0.28
CA CYS A 250 -31.32 -3.00 0.56
C CYS A 250 -31.69 -3.37 2.00
N GLY A 251 -32.23 -2.39 2.71
CA GLY A 251 -32.71 -2.45 4.08
C GLY A 251 -33.89 -3.37 4.31
N ALA A 252 -34.09 -3.81 5.55
CA ALA A 252 -35.35 -4.42 6.01
C ALA A 252 -36.59 -3.52 5.80
N ASN A 253 -36.42 -2.19 5.69
CA ASN A 253 -37.49 -1.25 5.34
C ASN A 253 -37.68 -1.06 3.83
N GLY A 254 -36.95 -1.83 3.00
CA GLY A 254 -37.04 -1.76 1.53
C GLY A 254 -36.36 -0.54 0.92
N GLU A 255 -35.48 0.13 1.66
CA GLU A 255 -34.70 1.28 1.18
C GLU A 255 -33.22 0.95 1.00
N TRP A 256 -32.55 1.60 0.05
CA TRP A 256 -31.11 1.39 -0.12
C TRP A 256 -30.32 2.05 1.01
N GLY A 257 -29.54 1.25 1.73
CA GLY A 257 -28.63 1.71 2.78
C GLY A 257 -27.48 2.59 2.25
N PRO A 258 -26.60 3.07 3.14
CA PRO A 258 -25.46 3.89 2.76
C PRO A 258 -24.52 3.14 1.82
N ALA A 259 -23.91 3.88 0.88
CA ALA A 259 -22.92 3.34 -0.04
C ALA A 259 -21.63 2.97 0.71
N THR A 260 -21.25 1.69 0.67
CA THR A 260 -20.06 1.15 1.30
C THR A 260 -18.97 0.93 0.25
N ALA A 261 -17.75 1.39 0.52
CA ALA A 261 -16.62 1.25 -0.40
C ALA A 261 -16.18 -0.22 -0.53
N CYS A 262 -15.88 -0.66 -1.75
CA CYS A 262 -15.34 -2.00 -2.04
C CYS A 262 -13.82 -2.13 -1.77
N GLY A 263 -13.17 -1.11 -1.21
CA GLY A 263 -11.72 -1.08 -0.99
C GLY A 263 -10.95 -1.21 -2.31
N ASP A 264 -9.99 -2.13 -2.38
CA ASP A 264 -9.16 -2.42 -3.56
C ASP A 264 -9.87 -3.28 -4.62
N GLN A 265 -11.19 -3.19 -4.72
CA GLN A 265 -12.01 -4.00 -5.62
C GLN A 265 -13.03 -3.15 -6.37
N ALA A 266 -13.54 -3.68 -7.48
CA ALA A 266 -14.62 -3.09 -8.24
C ALA A 266 -15.97 -3.58 -7.71
N CYS A 267 -16.97 -2.70 -7.71
CA CYS A 267 -18.36 -3.13 -7.57
C CYS A 267 -18.90 -3.56 -8.94
N VAL A 268 -19.23 -4.85 -9.09
CA VAL A 268 -19.85 -5.41 -10.28
C VAL A 268 -21.04 -6.26 -9.86
N GLY A 269 -22.22 -6.03 -10.45
CA GLY A 269 -23.41 -6.83 -10.17
C GLY A 269 -23.91 -6.73 -8.72
N GLY A 270 -23.51 -5.70 -7.97
CA GLY A 270 -23.81 -5.58 -6.55
C GLY A 270 -22.84 -6.34 -5.64
N GLU A 271 -21.69 -6.80 -6.14
CA GLU A 271 -20.66 -7.46 -5.33
C GLU A 271 -19.29 -6.79 -5.51
N CYS A 272 -18.46 -6.84 -4.47
CA CYS A 272 -17.08 -6.35 -4.52
C CYS A 272 -16.17 -7.47 -5.06
N VAL A 273 -15.69 -7.31 -6.28
CA VAL A 273 -14.92 -8.31 -7.03
C VAL A 273 -13.69 -7.70 -7.70
N GLY A 274 -12.78 -8.56 -8.14
CA GLY A 274 -11.54 -8.13 -8.81
C GLY A 274 -10.35 -7.99 -7.86
N VAL A 275 -9.23 -7.58 -8.45
CA VAL A 275 -7.89 -7.56 -7.81
C VAL A 275 -7.32 -6.14 -7.70
N CYS A 276 -8.10 -5.13 -8.09
CA CYS A 276 -7.73 -3.73 -8.01
C CYS A 276 -8.96 -2.82 -7.96
N ALA A 277 -8.79 -1.64 -7.35
CA ALA A 277 -9.78 -0.58 -7.38
C ALA A 277 -9.87 0.07 -8.77
N PRO A 278 -11.07 0.18 -9.37
CA PRO A 278 -11.25 0.87 -10.65
C PRO A 278 -10.61 2.25 -10.69
N GLY A 279 -9.87 2.52 -11.77
CA GLY A 279 -9.15 3.78 -11.97
C GLY A 279 -7.74 3.82 -11.37
N ALA A 280 -7.38 2.87 -10.50
CA ALA A 280 -6.01 2.73 -10.02
C ALA A 280 -5.05 2.47 -11.19
N LYS A 281 -3.81 2.97 -11.09
CA LYS A 281 -2.76 2.75 -12.09
C LYS A 281 -1.52 2.18 -11.44
N ARG A 282 -0.83 1.29 -12.16
CA ARG A 282 0.45 0.71 -11.74
C ARG A 282 1.43 0.58 -12.89
N CYS A 283 2.71 0.44 -12.57
CA CYS A 283 3.72 0.06 -13.55
C CYS A 283 3.88 -1.46 -13.60
N ASN A 284 3.90 -2.04 -14.79
CA ASN A 284 4.22 -3.45 -15.01
C ASN A 284 5.05 -3.58 -16.30
N ASN A 285 6.28 -4.09 -16.19
CA ASN A 285 7.19 -4.29 -17.32
C ASN A 285 7.36 -3.04 -18.23
N GLY A 286 7.53 -1.86 -17.63
CA GLY A 286 7.70 -0.59 -18.36
C GLY A 286 6.42 -0.04 -19.00
N ARG A 287 5.25 -0.59 -18.63
CA ARG A 287 3.93 -0.14 -19.10
C ARG A 287 3.10 0.34 -17.92
N VAL A 288 2.35 1.41 -18.14
CA VAL A 288 1.28 1.83 -17.24
C VAL A 288 0.09 0.90 -17.48
N GLN A 289 -0.33 0.20 -16.44
CA GLN A 289 -1.59 -0.53 -16.40
C GLN A 289 -2.64 0.30 -15.67
N LEU A 290 -3.88 0.25 -16.16
CA LEU A 290 -5.05 0.85 -15.55
C LEU A 290 -5.95 -0.28 -15.04
N CYS A 291 -6.52 -0.11 -13.86
CA CYS A 291 -7.58 -0.99 -13.38
C CYS A 291 -8.90 -0.58 -14.02
N ASN A 292 -9.50 -1.48 -14.79
CA ASN A 292 -10.77 -1.23 -15.47
C ASN A 292 -11.97 -1.29 -14.50
N GLY A 293 -13.17 -1.01 -14.99
CA GLY A 293 -14.40 -1.02 -14.20
C GLY A 293 -14.81 -2.40 -13.66
N GLU A 294 -14.16 -3.48 -14.13
CA GLU A 294 -14.38 -4.86 -13.68
C GLU A 294 -13.33 -5.31 -12.65
N GLY A 295 -12.44 -4.40 -12.22
CA GLY A 295 -11.41 -4.70 -11.22
C GLY A 295 -10.27 -5.54 -11.78
N GLN A 296 -9.99 -5.42 -13.08
CA GLN A 296 -8.89 -6.10 -13.76
C GLN A 296 -7.86 -5.12 -14.33
N TRP A 297 -6.59 -5.52 -14.28
CA TRP A 297 -5.49 -4.75 -14.85
C TRP A 297 -5.41 -4.90 -16.36
N GLU A 298 -5.53 -3.79 -17.07
CA GLU A 298 -5.34 -3.71 -18.52
C GLU A 298 -4.19 -2.76 -18.87
N ASN A 299 -3.61 -2.95 -20.06
CA ASN A 299 -2.51 -2.10 -20.52
C ASN A 299 -3.07 -0.76 -21.04
N ALA A 300 -2.65 0.34 -20.43
CA ALA A 300 -3.09 1.68 -20.82
C ALA A 300 -2.06 2.41 -21.69
N GLU A 301 -0.79 2.39 -21.30
CA GLU A 301 0.28 3.11 -22.00
C GLU A 301 1.61 2.35 -21.90
N THR A 302 2.45 2.45 -22.94
CA THR A 302 3.81 1.88 -22.94
C THR A 302 4.82 3.00 -22.90
N CYS A 303 5.62 3.06 -21.83
CA CYS A 303 6.63 4.09 -21.68
C CYS A 303 7.78 3.85 -22.64
N SER A 304 7.99 4.79 -23.56
CA SER A 304 8.98 4.71 -24.63
C SER A 304 9.30 6.10 -25.18
N GLY A 305 10.32 6.19 -26.05
CA GLY A 305 10.70 7.45 -26.69
C GLY A 305 11.16 8.50 -25.68
N GLU A 306 10.54 9.68 -25.71
CA GLU A 306 10.88 10.82 -24.84
C GLU A 306 10.61 10.55 -23.35
N LYS A 307 9.71 9.61 -23.03
CA LYS A 307 9.33 9.24 -21.66
C LYS A 307 9.45 7.72 -21.45
N PRO A 308 10.68 7.17 -21.39
CA PRO A 308 10.90 5.73 -21.36
C PRO A 308 10.72 5.11 -19.98
N VAL A 309 10.60 5.91 -18.92
CA VAL A 309 10.57 5.42 -17.53
C VAL A 309 9.13 5.32 -17.05
N CYS A 310 8.71 4.16 -16.57
CA CYS A 310 7.44 4.02 -15.86
C CYS A 310 7.65 4.33 -14.37
N VAL A 311 6.86 5.26 -13.84
CA VAL A 311 6.92 5.69 -12.43
C VAL A 311 5.58 5.40 -11.76
N SER A 312 5.63 4.80 -10.57
CA SER A 312 4.48 4.55 -9.70
C SER A 312 4.53 5.47 -8.48
N SER A 313 3.39 6.05 -8.11
CA SER A 313 3.24 6.89 -6.92
C SER A 313 1.86 6.63 -6.29
N GLY A 314 1.82 5.85 -5.21
CA GLY A 314 0.57 5.35 -4.63
C GLY A 314 -0.28 4.61 -5.67
N SER A 315 -1.58 4.92 -5.74
CA SER A 315 -2.53 4.34 -6.71
C SER A 315 -2.43 4.93 -8.14
N SER A 316 -1.35 5.64 -8.46
CA SER A 316 -1.11 6.27 -9.76
C SER A 316 0.17 5.76 -10.41
N ALA A 317 0.20 5.74 -11.73
CA ALA A 317 1.39 5.46 -12.53
C ALA A 317 1.36 6.25 -13.84
N TYR A 318 2.54 6.64 -14.31
CA TYR A 318 2.70 7.47 -15.51
C TYR A 318 4.07 7.28 -16.15
N CYS A 319 4.18 7.64 -17.43
CA CYS A 319 5.45 7.67 -18.14
C CYS A 319 6.20 8.99 -17.89
N ALA A 320 7.48 8.86 -17.60
CA ALA A 320 8.40 9.93 -17.23
C ALA A 320 9.69 9.86 -18.06
N VAL A 321 10.38 11.00 -18.13
CA VAL A 321 11.71 11.10 -18.75
C VAL A 321 12.75 10.39 -17.87
N CYS A 322 12.58 10.47 -16.56
CA CYS A 322 13.49 9.94 -15.56
C CYS A 322 12.73 9.60 -14.26
N GLN A 323 13.34 8.76 -13.41
CA GLN A 323 12.82 8.48 -12.07
C GLN A 323 12.89 9.77 -11.22
N PRO A 324 11.79 10.22 -10.60
CA PRO A 324 11.80 11.39 -9.72
C PRO A 324 12.91 11.33 -8.67
N GLY A 325 13.68 12.41 -8.52
CA GLY A 325 14.79 12.47 -7.57
C GLY A 325 16.08 11.75 -8.01
N ALA A 326 16.07 11.00 -9.11
CA ALA A 326 17.30 10.42 -9.64
C ALA A 326 18.33 11.52 -9.95
N LYS A 327 19.62 11.24 -9.72
CA LYS A 327 20.74 12.15 -9.97
C LYS A 327 21.58 11.65 -11.15
N ARG A 328 22.07 12.55 -12.02
CA ARG A 328 23.01 12.25 -13.11
C ARG A 328 23.99 13.40 -13.33
N CYS A 329 24.96 13.20 -14.20
CA CYS A 329 25.87 14.25 -14.64
C CYS A 329 25.65 14.60 -16.10
N ASP A 330 25.50 15.90 -16.40
CA ASP A 330 25.70 16.47 -17.73
C ASP A 330 27.05 17.20 -17.75
N TYR A 331 28.08 16.50 -18.22
CA TYR A 331 29.47 16.94 -18.15
C TYR A 331 29.90 17.26 -16.70
N LYS A 332 30.09 18.54 -16.36
CA LYS A 332 30.43 19.01 -15.01
C LYS A 332 29.23 19.39 -14.15
N HIS A 333 28.02 19.31 -14.68
CA HIS A 333 26.82 19.74 -13.96
C HIS A 333 26.11 18.54 -13.34
N PRO A 334 25.94 18.51 -12.01
CA PRO A 334 24.97 17.66 -11.37
C PRO A 334 23.56 18.03 -11.82
N GLU A 335 22.78 17.03 -12.23
CA GLU A 335 21.37 17.16 -12.57
C GLU A 335 20.53 16.24 -11.70
N ILE A 336 19.39 16.74 -11.22
CA ILE A 336 18.35 15.96 -10.56
C ILE A 336 17.13 15.85 -11.46
N CYS A 337 16.48 14.70 -11.45
CA CYS A 337 15.18 14.54 -12.09
C CYS A 337 14.11 15.24 -11.25
N SER A 338 13.29 16.04 -11.91
CA SER A 338 12.16 16.73 -11.28
C SER A 338 11.24 15.75 -10.53
N SER A 339 10.61 16.20 -9.44
CA SER A 339 9.69 15.37 -8.64
C SER A 339 8.51 14.78 -9.42
N ASN A 340 8.14 15.39 -10.55
CA ASN A 340 7.12 14.88 -11.46
C ASN A 340 7.69 14.01 -12.60
N GLY A 341 8.99 13.68 -12.60
CA GLY A 341 9.63 12.91 -13.67
C GLY A 341 9.71 13.62 -15.02
N GLY A 342 9.39 14.93 -15.08
CA GLY A 342 9.25 15.68 -16.31
C GLY A 342 10.56 16.01 -17.04
N GLY A 343 11.71 15.84 -16.37
CA GLY A 343 13.02 16.09 -16.94
C GLY A 343 14.07 16.46 -15.90
N TRP A 344 15.31 16.55 -16.38
CA TRP A 344 16.50 16.82 -15.60
C TRP A 344 16.71 18.32 -15.40
N LYS A 345 17.01 18.72 -14.16
CA LYS A 345 17.30 20.10 -13.76
C LYS A 345 18.69 20.17 -13.15
N ARG A 346 19.46 21.20 -13.48
CA ARG A 346 20.76 21.46 -12.86
C ARG A 346 20.56 21.99 -11.44
N GLU A 347 21.21 21.37 -10.46
CA GLU A 347 21.07 21.76 -9.06
C GLU A 347 22.05 22.86 -8.63
N THR A 348 23.23 22.92 -9.23
CA THR A 348 24.31 23.81 -8.80
C THR A 348 25.14 24.33 -9.96
N ASP A 349 26.03 25.28 -9.65
CA ASP A 349 27.16 25.63 -10.50
C ASP A 349 27.98 24.39 -10.88
N PRO A 350 28.66 24.39 -12.05
CA PRO A 350 29.45 23.26 -12.51
C PRO A 350 30.52 22.87 -11.48
N CYS A 351 30.70 21.56 -11.29
CA CYS A 351 31.71 21.02 -10.41
C CYS A 351 33.10 21.55 -10.79
N ALA A 352 33.84 22.04 -9.79
CA ALA A 352 35.19 22.57 -9.99
C ALA A 352 36.10 21.54 -10.67
N PHE A 353 36.04 20.29 -10.21
CA PHE A 353 36.86 19.20 -10.76
C PHE A 353 36.06 18.31 -11.74
N ALA A 354 35.15 17.47 -11.25
CA ALA A 354 34.33 16.57 -12.06
C ALA A 354 32.98 16.27 -11.39
N CYS A 355 31.99 15.83 -12.18
CA CYS A 355 30.72 15.29 -11.69
C CYS A 355 30.72 13.78 -11.85
N TYR A 356 30.32 13.04 -10.82
CA TYR A 356 30.16 11.59 -10.86
C TYR A 356 28.84 11.18 -10.17
N ARG A 357 28.03 10.37 -10.85
CA ARG A 357 26.68 9.92 -10.40
C ARG A 357 25.78 11.05 -9.85
N GLY A 358 25.93 12.25 -10.40
CA GLY A 358 25.17 13.44 -10.01
C GLY A 358 25.65 14.11 -8.72
N THR A 359 26.90 13.90 -8.33
CA THR A 359 27.56 14.62 -7.22
C THR A 359 28.89 15.21 -7.68
N CYS A 360 29.31 16.32 -7.06
CA CYS A 360 30.62 16.92 -7.33
C CYS A 360 31.70 16.22 -6.51
N ILE A 361 32.72 15.74 -7.20
CA ILE A 361 33.90 15.14 -6.59
C ILE A 361 35.09 16.11 -6.64
N THR A 362 36.01 15.99 -5.68
CA THR A 362 37.23 16.77 -5.56
C THR A 362 38.48 15.96 -5.92
N ALA A 363 39.60 16.62 -6.18
CA ALA A 363 40.87 15.95 -6.47
C ALA A 363 41.45 15.11 -5.30
N LYS A 364 40.82 15.17 -4.11
CA LYS A 364 41.19 14.39 -2.92
C LYS A 364 40.38 13.10 -2.76
N ASP A 365 39.31 12.92 -3.54
CA ASP A 365 38.48 11.72 -3.45
C ASP A 365 39.26 10.58 -4.12
N THR A 366 39.90 9.77 -3.29
CA THR A 366 40.84 8.71 -3.67
C THR A 366 40.11 7.68 -4.54
N GLY A 367 40.31 7.75 -5.85
CA GLY A 367 39.71 6.80 -6.79
C GLY A 367 39.29 7.35 -8.15
N VAL A 368 39.41 8.66 -8.44
CA VAL A 368 39.03 9.22 -9.75
C VAL A 368 40.13 10.12 -10.32
N CYS A 369 40.52 9.92 -11.59
CA CYS A 369 41.51 10.75 -12.28
C CYS A 369 40.95 11.37 -13.56
N LYS A 370 41.30 12.64 -13.79
CA LYS A 370 40.88 13.43 -14.95
C LYS A 370 42.09 13.72 -15.84
N VAL A 371 41.96 13.47 -17.15
CA VAL A 371 42.95 13.92 -18.15
C VAL A 371 42.57 15.34 -18.56
N ASP A 372 43.18 16.34 -17.93
CA ASP A 372 43.26 17.68 -18.54
C ASP A 372 44.49 17.66 -19.44
N ARG A 373 44.33 18.09 -20.70
CA ARG A 373 45.26 17.91 -21.83
C ARG A 373 46.72 18.38 -21.61
N ASP A 374 47.03 18.97 -20.46
CA ASP A 374 48.32 19.58 -20.12
C ASP A 374 48.87 19.20 -18.73
N ALA A 375 48.32 18.20 -18.03
CA ALA A 375 48.88 17.67 -16.79
C ALA A 375 49.13 16.16 -16.88
N GLY A 376 50.38 15.75 -16.65
CA GLY A 376 50.87 14.38 -16.84
C GLY A 376 49.92 13.31 -16.28
N GLY A 377 49.66 12.29 -17.11
CA GLY A 377 48.70 11.22 -16.85
C GLY A 377 48.87 10.63 -15.45
N CYS A 378 47.78 10.59 -14.69
CA CYS A 378 47.74 9.93 -13.40
C CYS A 378 47.97 8.42 -13.60
N ASN A 379 48.90 7.84 -12.83
CA ASN A 379 48.99 6.40 -12.61
C ASN A 379 48.89 6.17 -11.09
N SER A 380 47.94 5.32 -10.66
CA SER A 380 47.95 4.81 -9.29
C SER A 380 48.68 3.47 -9.28
N THR A 381 49.65 3.33 -8.37
CA THR A 381 50.44 2.10 -8.18
C THR A 381 49.97 1.28 -6.98
N THR A 382 48.94 1.73 -6.26
CA THR A 382 48.48 1.11 -5.02
C THR A 382 47.04 0.61 -5.10
N GLU A 383 46.14 1.29 -5.83
CA GLU A 383 44.69 1.04 -5.81
C GLU A 383 44.06 1.14 -7.23
N ALA A 384 42.86 0.56 -7.40
CA ALA A 384 42.06 0.72 -8.61
C ALA A 384 41.40 2.11 -8.66
N TRP A 385 41.13 2.63 -9.85
CA TRP A 385 40.65 4.00 -10.03
C TRP A 385 39.87 4.18 -11.32
N ALA A 386 38.96 5.15 -11.35
CA ALA A 386 38.11 5.50 -12.48
C ALA A 386 38.78 6.59 -13.34
N CYS A 387 38.95 6.30 -14.63
CA CYS A 387 39.45 7.22 -15.64
C CYS A 387 38.26 7.92 -16.32
N VAL A 388 38.21 9.25 -16.28
CA VAL A 388 37.10 10.04 -16.84
C VAL A 388 37.59 11.03 -17.90
N SER A 389 37.04 10.95 -19.11
CA SER A 389 37.11 12.01 -20.13
C SER A 389 35.69 12.49 -20.50
N GLY A 390 35.57 13.67 -21.10
CA GLY A 390 34.32 14.43 -21.27
C GLY A 390 33.18 13.83 -22.12
N ALA A 391 33.10 12.51 -22.31
CA ALA A 391 31.98 11.76 -22.86
C ALA A 391 32.02 10.32 -22.26
N PRO A 392 30.96 9.49 -22.26
CA PRO A 392 30.64 8.51 -21.21
C PRO A 392 31.50 7.23 -21.22
N HIS A 393 32.81 7.38 -21.20
CA HIS A 393 33.76 6.30 -20.99
C HIS A 393 34.36 6.50 -19.60
N VAL A 394 33.82 5.71 -18.66
CA VAL A 394 34.45 5.49 -17.35
C VAL A 394 35.14 4.14 -17.45
N GLY A 395 36.45 4.16 -17.63
CA GLY A 395 37.26 2.95 -17.54
C GLY A 395 37.58 2.63 -16.08
N ASN A 396 37.23 1.44 -15.60
CA ASN A 396 37.74 0.91 -14.33
C ASN A 396 39.20 0.49 -14.55
N CYS A 397 40.13 1.34 -14.11
CA CYS A 397 41.55 1.10 -14.28
C CYS A 397 42.09 0.30 -13.09
N THR A 398 42.81 -0.76 -13.42
CA THR A 398 43.55 -1.55 -12.44
C THR A 398 44.90 -0.93 -12.16
N LYS A 399 45.51 -1.34 -11.04
CA LYS A 399 46.83 -0.90 -10.60
C LYS A 399 47.86 -0.93 -11.74
N GLY A 400 48.50 0.22 -11.98
CA GLY A 400 49.56 0.37 -12.98
C GLY A 400 49.10 0.67 -14.40
N GLN A 401 47.81 0.85 -14.67
CA GLN A 401 47.32 1.38 -15.95
C GLN A 401 47.43 2.91 -16.01
N THR A 402 47.37 3.48 -17.22
CA THR A 402 47.33 4.93 -17.46
C THR A 402 45.98 5.32 -18.05
N CYS A 403 45.53 6.55 -17.82
CA CYS A 403 44.28 7.07 -18.40
C CYS A 403 44.59 7.88 -19.64
N GLU A 404 44.15 7.38 -20.79
CA GLU A 404 44.21 8.08 -22.07
C GLU A 404 42.78 8.24 -22.58
N ASP A 405 42.33 9.50 -22.68
CA ASP A 405 41.01 9.87 -23.20
C ASP A 405 39.81 9.10 -22.61
N GLY A 406 39.84 8.75 -21.32
CA GLY A 406 38.72 8.05 -20.65
C GLY A 406 38.80 6.52 -20.74
N SER A 407 39.88 5.98 -21.33
CA SER A 407 40.17 4.55 -21.39
C SER A 407 41.46 4.19 -20.65
N CYS A 408 41.49 3.00 -20.05
CA CYS A 408 42.66 2.50 -19.33
C CYS A 408 43.68 1.88 -20.30
N GLY A 409 44.75 2.61 -20.59
CA GLY A 409 45.88 2.22 -21.44
C GLY A 409 46.98 1.43 -20.70
N GLY A 410 47.90 0.86 -21.49
CA GLY A 410 48.88 -0.16 -21.08
C GLY A 410 49.84 0.23 -19.94
N LYS A 411 50.36 -0.79 -19.24
CA LYS A 411 51.23 -0.63 -18.06
C LYS A 411 52.48 0.20 -18.39
N SER A 412 52.69 1.29 -17.65
CA SER A 412 53.90 2.12 -17.78
C SER A 412 55.13 1.37 -17.26
N THR A 413 55.78 0.61 -18.12
CA THR A 413 57.13 0.07 -17.86
C THR A 413 58.15 1.15 -18.19
N GLY A 414 58.28 2.13 -17.29
CA GLY A 414 59.31 3.16 -17.40
C GLY A 414 60.67 2.64 -16.91
N THR A 415 61.54 2.20 -17.81
CA THR A 415 63.00 2.39 -17.69
C THR A 415 63.59 2.59 -19.08
N GLY A 416 64.36 3.67 -19.24
CA GLY A 416 64.67 4.25 -20.53
C GLY A 416 65.81 3.60 -21.32
N THR A 417 66.22 4.38 -22.33
CA THR A 417 67.45 4.35 -23.17
C THR A 417 67.34 3.79 -24.59
N GLY A 418 67.35 4.72 -25.54
CA GLY A 418 68.18 4.68 -26.75
C GLY A 418 67.74 3.76 -27.89
N GLY A 419 67.23 4.35 -28.98
CA GLY A 419 67.01 3.56 -30.20
C GLY A 419 66.41 4.35 -31.35
N ARG A 420 67.22 5.19 -31.99
CA ARG A 420 66.97 5.82 -33.28
C ARG A 420 66.72 4.75 -34.35
N PHE A 421 65.59 4.78 -35.05
CA PHE A 421 65.49 4.28 -36.42
C PHE A 421 64.52 5.15 -37.24
N THR A 422 65.11 5.83 -38.22
CA THR A 422 64.43 6.39 -39.39
C THR A 422 64.48 5.33 -40.49
N LEU A 423 63.34 5.01 -41.09
CA LEU A 423 63.06 5.10 -42.54
C LEU A 423 61.59 4.84 -42.79
#